data_AF-A0A9W7DB48-F1
#
_entry.id   AF-A0A9W7DB48-F1
#
_cell.length_a   1.000
_cell.length_b   1.000
_cell.length_c   1.000
_cell.angle_alpha   90.00
_cell.angle_beta   90.00
_cell.angle_gamma   90.00
#
_symmetry.space_group_name_H-M   'P 1'
#
loop_
_entity.id
_entity.type
_entity.pdbx_description
1 polymer ?
#
loop_
_entity_poly.entity_id
_entity_poly.type
_entity_poly.pdbx_seq_one_letter_code
_entity_poly.pdbx_strand_id
1 'polypeptide(L)'
;MTTLTFGKHKSKIIHEVYKTDPGYCRWLLNQKGLVDGESDIGKFLARKFGNDDGSFLMTWGKYKLKTIKQIHAIDTSYLEWLSSNEFVKTKMSKLKTEVGELLKF
;
A
#
# COMPACT_ATOMS: atom_id res chain seq x y z
N MET A 1 -17.90 10.48 11.06
CA MET A 1 -16.98 9.35 10.83
C MET A 1 -17.68 8.38 9.89
N THR A 2 -17.08 8.06 8.74
CA THR A 2 -17.79 7.41 7.63
C THR A 2 -17.52 5.90 7.60
N THR A 3 -18.59 5.12 7.50
CA THR A 3 -18.60 3.66 7.58
C THR A 3 -18.72 3.04 6.19
N LEU A 4 -18.00 1.93 5.94
CA LEU A 4 -18.14 1.17 4.71
C LEU A 4 -19.47 0.43 4.67
N THR A 5 -20.25 0.60 3.60
CA THR A 5 -21.54 -0.08 3.41
C THR A 5 -21.42 -1.40 2.64
N PHE A 6 -20.22 -1.74 2.16
CA PHE A 6 -19.94 -2.89 1.30
C PHE A 6 -18.59 -3.54 1.62
N GLY A 7 -18.32 -4.68 0.96
CA GLY A 7 -17.02 -5.34 0.96
C GLY A 7 -16.67 -6.09 2.25
N LYS A 8 -15.42 -6.57 2.34
CA LYS A 8 -14.89 -7.38 3.46
C LYS A 8 -15.02 -6.69 4.81
N HIS A 9 -14.92 -5.36 4.83
CA HIS A 9 -14.95 -4.55 6.05
C HIS A 9 -16.27 -3.76 6.19
N LYS A 10 -17.38 -4.31 5.69
CA LYS A 10 -18.72 -3.73 5.85
C LYS A 10 -19.02 -3.43 7.32
N SER A 11 -19.68 -2.30 7.56
CA SER A 11 -20.02 -1.77 8.88
C SER A 11 -18.84 -1.30 9.74
N LYS A 12 -17.60 -1.30 9.20
CA LYS A 12 -16.44 -0.70 9.87
C LYS A 12 -16.16 0.71 9.37
N ILE A 13 -15.57 1.52 10.25
CA ILE A 13 -15.18 2.90 9.93
C ILE A 13 -13.89 2.89 9.12
N ILE A 14 -13.80 3.71 8.08
CA ILE A 14 -12.64 3.73 7.17
C ILE A 14 -11.30 3.96 7.90
N HIS A 15 -11.32 4.69 9.02
CA HIS A 15 -10.14 4.93 9.86
C HIS A 15 -9.63 3.66 10.54
N GLU A 16 -10.53 2.79 10.99
CA GLU A 16 -10.15 1.50 11.60
C GLU A 16 -9.61 0.56 10.54
N VAL A 17 -10.29 0.50 9.39
CA VAL A 17 -9.85 -0.32 8.25
C VAL A 17 -8.47 0.12 7.78
N TYR A 18 -8.17 1.42 7.74
CA TYR A 18 -6.84 1.91 7.41
C TYR A 18 -5.76 1.46 8.41
N LYS A 19 -6.08 1.40 9.70
CA LYS A 19 -5.14 0.94 10.74
C LYS A 19 -4.87 -0.56 10.63
N THR A 20 -5.91 -1.36 10.40
CA THR A 20 -5.83 -2.83 10.40
C THR A 20 -5.47 -3.42 9.04
N ASP A 21 -5.93 -2.81 7.96
CA ASP A 21 -5.85 -3.31 6.58
C ASP A 21 -5.66 -2.15 5.57
N PRO A 22 -4.50 -1.48 5.61
CA PRO A 22 -4.18 -0.40 4.69
C PRO A 22 -4.08 -0.88 3.24
N GLY A 23 -3.75 -2.15 3.01
CA GLY A 23 -3.72 -2.76 1.67
C GLY A 23 -5.11 -2.76 1.05
N TYR A 24 -6.14 -3.13 1.81
CA TYR A 24 -7.53 -3.01 1.37
C TYR A 24 -7.92 -1.56 1.04
N CYS A 25 -7.49 -0.60 1.87
CA CYS A 25 -7.77 0.83 1.63
C CYS A 25 -7.12 1.33 0.32
N ARG A 26 -5.89 0.90 0.03
CA ARG A 26 -5.23 1.21 -1.24
C ARG A 26 -5.93 0.56 -2.42
N TRP A 27 -6.32 -0.71 -2.31
CA TRP A 27 -7.13 -1.38 -3.33
C TRP A 27 -8.44 -0.63 -3.59
N LEU A 28 -9.12 -0.21 -2.52
CA LEU A 28 -10.39 0.49 -2.56
C LEU A 28 -10.29 1.84 -3.29
N LEU A 29 -9.22 2.61 -3.04
CA LEU A 29 -8.94 3.85 -3.76
C LEU A 29 -8.83 3.64 -5.28
N ASN A 30 -8.29 2.49 -5.69
CA ASN A 30 -8.11 2.16 -7.11
C ASN A 30 -9.37 1.57 -7.77
N GLN A 31 -10.45 1.31 -7.02
CA GLN A 31 -11.70 0.77 -7.57
C GLN A 31 -12.61 1.89 -8.08
N LYS A 32 -12.62 2.08 -9.39
CA LYS A 32 -13.55 3.00 -10.05
C LYS A 32 -15.00 2.53 -9.83
N GLY A 33 -15.84 3.41 -9.25
CA GLY A 33 -17.27 3.16 -9.07
C GLY A 33 -17.70 2.54 -7.73
N LEU A 34 -16.75 2.08 -6.89
CA LEU A 34 -17.09 1.64 -5.53
C LEU A 34 -17.05 2.77 -4.50
N VAL A 35 -16.16 3.73 -4.72
CA VAL A 35 -16.03 4.93 -3.89
C VAL A 35 -15.95 6.12 -4.82
N ASP A 36 -16.86 7.07 -4.63
CA ASP A 36 -16.77 8.37 -5.26
C ASP A 36 -15.58 9.13 -4.64
N GLY A 37 -14.70 9.68 -5.49
CA GLY A 37 -13.55 10.47 -5.05
C GLY A 37 -13.95 11.67 -4.20
N GLU A 38 -15.14 12.23 -4.44
CA GLU A 38 -15.67 13.37 -3.68
C GLU A 38 -16.33 12.99 -2.35
N SER A 39 -16.58 11.69 -2.13
CA SER A 39 -17.08 11.20 -0.85
C SER A 39 -16.05 11.37 0.27
N ASP A 40 -16.50 11.38 1.53
CA ASP A 40 -15.60 11.42 2.69
C ASP A 40 -14.55 10.30 2.67
N ILE A 41 -14.95 9.11 2.20
CA ILE A 41 -14.06 7.95 2.09
C ILE A 41 -13.03 8.20 0.97
N GLY A 42 -13.48 8.68 -0.19
CA GLY A 42 -12.61 9.03 -1.31
C GLY A 42 -11.57 10.08 -0.91
N LYS A 43 -12.00 11.19 -0.30
CA LYS A 43 -11.14 12.25 0.21
C LYS A 43 -10.17 11.76 1.29
N PHE A 44 -10.63 10.92 2.21
CA PHE A 44 -9.77 10.32 3.23
C PHE A 44 -8.67 9.45 2.59
N LEU A 45 -9.03 8.58 1.66
CA LEU A 45 -8.10 7.69 0.99
C LEU A 45 -7.12 8.47 0.11
N ALA A 46 -7.60 9.44 -0.67
CA ALA A 46 -6.76 10.33 -1.48
C ALA A 46 -5.77 11.13 -0.61
N ARG A 47 -6.17 11.59 0.58
CA ARG A 47 -5.24 12.24 1.51
C ARG A 47 -4.17 11.28 2.06
N LYS A 48 -4.50 9.99 2.25
CA LYS A 48 -3.57 8.99 2.80
C LYS A 48 -2.64 8.39 1.77
N PHE A 49 -3.11 8.22 0.53
CA PHE A 49 -2.41 7.56 -0.56
C PHE A 49 -2.21 8.49 -1.78
N GLY A 50 -2.34 9.81 -1.63
CA GLY A 50 -2.25 10.74 -2.77
C GLY A 50 -0.90 10.72 -3.50
N ASN A 51 0.15 10.24 -2.83
CA ASN A 51 1.48 10.06 -3.41
C ASN A 51 1.75 8.60 -3.83
N ASP A 52 0.71 7.79 -3.99
CA ASP A 52 0.82 6.39 -4.39
C ASP A 52 1.23 6.29 -5.86
N ASP A 53 2.44 5.84 -6.12
CA ASP A 53 3.01 5.69 -7.47
C ASP A 53 2.68 4.34 -8.15
N GLY A 54 1.75 3.58 -7.58
CA GLY A 54 1.35 2.27 -8.11
C GLY A 54 2.32 1.11 -7.83
N SER A 55 3.56 1.37 -7.38
CA SER A 55 4.49 0.29 -7.02
C SER A 55 4.15 -0.35 -5.67
N PHE A 56 4.68 -1.54 -5.40
CA PHE A 56 4.35 -2.34 -4.23
C PHE A 56 4.25 -1.54 -2.90
N LEU A 57 3.10 -1.63 -2.20
CA LEU A 57 2.93 -1.03 -0.87
C LEU A 57 3.57 -1.90 0.19
N MET A 58 4.48 -1.37 0.98
CA MET A 58 4.92 -2.05 2.20
C MET A 58 3.80 -2.01 3.24
N THR A 59 3.24 -3.17 3.57
CA THR A 59 2.23 -3.31 4.64
C THR A 59 2.86 -3.67 5.99
N TRP A 60 4.18 -3.80 6.04
CA TRP A 60 4.99 -4.18 7.20
C TRP A 60 6.39 -3.53 7.12
N GLY A 61 7.19 -3.69 8.18
CA GLY A 61 8.58 -3.21 8.23
C GLY A 61 8.73 -1.72 8.55
N LYS A 62 9.98 -1.22 8.51
CA LYS A 62 10.38 0.16 8.82
C LYS A 62 9.58 1.20 8.02
N TYR A 63 9.34 0.90 6.75
CA TYR A 63 8.67 1.79 5.80
C TYR A 63 7.23 1.39 5.51
N LYS A 64 6.51 0.90 6.53
CA LYS A 64 5.08 0.59 6.42
C LYS A 64 4.30 1.80 5.87
N LEU A 65 3.38 1.53 4.93
CA LEU A 65 2.58 2.51 4.17
C LEU A 65 3.35 3.35 3.15
N LYS A 66 4.60 3.02 2.88
CA LYS A 66 5.34 3.58 1.74
C LYS A 66 5.43 2.56 0.61
N THR A 67 5.51 3.07 -0.60
CA THR A 67 5.75 2.25 -1.79
C THR A 67 7.25 1.97 -1.95
N ILE A 68 7.61 0.92 -2.68
CA ILE A 68 9.03 0.64 -2.95
C ILE A 68 9.74 1.75 -3.73
N LYS A 69 9.05 2.47 -4.64
CA LYS A 69 9.62 3.65 -5.33
C LYS A 69 9.90 4.79 -4.37
N GLN A 70 8.99 5.07 -3.43
CA GLN A 70 9.23 6.07 -2.38
C GLN A 70 10.40 5.67 -1.50
N ILE A 71 10.48 4.39 -1.11
CA ILE A 71 11.58 3.88 -0.29
C ILE A 71 12.90 4.00 -1.04
N HIS A 72 12.94 3.65 -2.32
CA HIS A 72 14.15 3.78 -3.14
C HIS A 72 14.69 5.20 -3.18
N ALA A 73 13.80 6.21 -3.25
CA ALA A 73 14.18 7.61 -3.25
C ALA A 73 14.69 8.10 -1.89
N ILE A 74 14.35 7.42 -0.79
CA ILE A 74 14.69 7.80 0.58
C ILE A 74 15.88 7.01 1.12
N ASP A 75 15.92 5.69 0.86
CA ASP A 75 16.80 4.71 1.46
C ASP A 75 16.94 3.49 0.54
N THR A 76 17.81 3.62 -0.46
CA THR A 76 18.12 2.54 -1.42
C THR A 76 18.68 1.30 -0.72
N SER A 77 19.53 1.48 0.29
CA SER A 77 20.17 0.37 1.03
C SER A 77 19.17 -0.50 1.77
N TYR A 78 18.03 0.06 2.21
CA TYR A 78 16.94 -0.76 2.73
C TYR A 78 16.39 -1.74 1.69
N LEU A 79 16.26 -1.34 0.42
CA LEU A 79 15.78 -2.22 -0.63
C LEU A 79 16.80 -3.30 -1.00
N GLU A 80 18.10 -3.00 -0.95
CA GLU A 80 19.18 -3.99 -1.12
C GLU A 80 19.15 -5.04 0.00
N TRP A 81 18.94 -4.61 1.25
CA TRP A 81 18.70 -5.53 2.36
C TRP A 81 17.41 -6.34 2.16
N LEU A 82 16.34 -5.68 1.71
CA LEU A 82 15.04 -6.30 1.52
C LEU A 82 15.08 -7.38 0.43
N SER A 83 15.84 -7.16 -0.65
CA SER A 83 16.04 -8.16 -1.72
C SER A 83 16.86 -9.36 -1.25
N SER A 84 17.75 -9.15 -0.29
CA SER A 84 18.57 -10.20 0.34
C SER A 84 17.83 -11.00 1.41
N ASN A 85 16.67 -10.53 1.88
CA ASN A 85 15.91 -11.15 2.95
C ASN A 85 15.24 -12.47 2.50
N GLU A 86 15.45 -13.55 3.27
CA GLU A 86 14.93 -14.89 2.97
C GLU A 86 13.40 -14.95 2.89
N PHE A 87 12.69 -14.20 3.74
CA PHE A 87 11.23 -14.14 3.68
C PHE A 87 10.76 -13.55 2.35
N VAL A 88 11.42 -12.49 1.89
CA VAL A 88 11.06 -11.83 0.62
C VAL A 88 11.38 -12.75 -0.56
N LYS A 89 12.56 -13.38 -0.55
CA LYS A 89 12.98 -14.32 -1.60
C LYS A 89 12.06 -15.52 -1.76
N THR A 90 11.56 -16.07 -0.64
CA THR A 90 10.81 -17.33 -0.62
C THR A 90 9.31 -17.16 -0.67
N LYS A 91 8.75 -16.12 -0.04
CA LYS A 91 7.30 -15.94 0.13
C LYS A 91 6.72 -14.79 -0.69
N MET A 92 7.55 -13.86 -1.18
CA MET A 92 7.06 -12.61 -1.78
C MET A 92 7.61 -12.43 -3.20
N SER A 93 7.23 -13.31 -4.12
CA SER A 93 7.68 -13.28 -5.53
C SER A 93 7.47 -11.92 -6.20
N LYS A 94 6.27 -11.32 -6.05
CA LYS A 94 5.96 -10.00 -6.63
C LYS A 94 6.88 -8.90 -6.11
N LEU A 95 7.06 -8.81 -4.79
CA LEU A 95 7.94 -7.81 -4.17
C LEU A 95 9.39 -8.00 -4.61
N LYS A 96 9.86 -9.25 -4.66
CA LYS A 96 11.21 -9.58 -5.15
C LYS A 96 11.43 -9.08 -6.58
N THR A 97 10.49 -9.37 -7.48
CA THR A 97 10.58 -8.94 -8.89
C THR A 97 10.60 -7.42 -8.99
N GLU A 98 9.63 -6.72 -8.40
CA GLU A 98 9.56 -5.26 -8.52
C GLU A 98 10.78 -4.56 -7.89
N VAL A 99 11.31 -5.07 -6.77
CA VAL A 99 12.54 -4.53 -6.16
C VAL A 99 13.77 -4.81 -7.04
N GLY A 100 13.87 -5.99 -7.65
CA GLY A 100 14.95 -6.33 -8.58
C GLY A 100 14.97 -5.43 -9.82
N GLU A 101 13.82 -5.24 -10.46
CA GLU A 101 13.65 -4.32 -11.60
C GLU A 101 14.07 -2.89 -11.24
N LEU A 102 13.71 -2.48 -10.02
CA LEU A 102 13.92 -1.12 -9.55
C LEU A 102 15.38 -0.83 -9.19
N LEU A 103 16.10 -1.83 -8.67
CA LEU A 103 17.53 -1.76 -8.38
C LEU A 103 18.42 -2.12 -9.60
N LYS A 104 17.82 -2.51 -10.74
CA LYS A 104 18.50 -2.87 -12.00
C LYS A 104 19.47 -4.05 -11.88
N PHE A 105 19.07 -5.12 -11.20
CA PHE A 105 19.81 -6.38 -11.19
C PHE A 105 19.20 -7.40 -12.16
#